data_AF-A0A9E7KCP3-F1
#
_entry.id   AF-A0A9E7KCP3-F1
#
_cell.length_a   1.000
_cell.length_b   1.000
_cell.length_c   1.000
_cell.angle_alpha   90.00
_cell.angle_beta   90.00
_cell.angle_gamma   90.00
#
_symmetry.space_group_name_H-M   'P 1'
#
loop_
_entity.id
_entity.type
_entity.pdbx_description
1 polymer ?
#
loop_
_entity_poly.entity_id
_entity_poly.type
_entity_poly.pdbx_seq_one_letter_code
_entity_poly.pdbx_strand_id
1 'polypeptide(L)'
;MPPANSDSLGNSGAPDGGGRPSRYESQKRRDWNSFRQYLRNHRPPLELARCSGAHVLEFLRYLDQFGKTKVHAAGCPFFGHPHPPAPCPCPLRQAWGSLDALVGRLRAAFEEDGGQPEANPFAARAVRLYLREVRDSQAKARGIAYEKKKRKRPFPPLQGYNPQPPVTMAAAAPVIGYDQPESDLNLVSGGYQHHLHGHLMLPTVGASGDDATVMAVAEVHSGGMIPLSVLN
;
A
#
# COMPACT_ATOMS: atom_id res chain seq x y z
N MET A 1 44.52 26.35 -59.05
CA MET A 1 43.71 25.44 -59.88
C MET A 1 43.80 24.03 -59.31
N PRO A 2 42.69 23.40 -58.91
CA PRO A 2 42.57 21.95 -58.72
C PRO A 2 42.14 21.27 -60.04
N PRO A 3 42.27 19.93 -60.20
CA PRO A 3 41.12 19.08 -59.83
C PRO A 3 41.47 17.66 -59.33
N ALA A 4 40.59 17.08 -58.51
CA ALA A 4 40.40 15.64 -58.41
C ALA A 4 38.97 15.36 -57.91
N ASN A 5 38.37 14.36 -58.52
CA ASN A 5 36.93 14.10 -58.60
C ASN A 5 36.36 13.27 -57.45
N SER A 6 35.04 13.38 -57.35
CA SER A 6 34.05 12.68 -56.53
C SER A 6 34.21 11.16 -56.43
N ASP A 7 33.92 10.62 -55.25
CA ASP A 7 33.16 9.38 -55.10
C ASP A 7 32.30 9.43 -53.82
N SER A 8 31.00 9.21 -54.02
CA SER A 8 29.97 9.09 -53.00
C SER A 8 29.82 7.62 -52.61
N LEU A 9 30.01 7.31 -51.33
CA LEU A 9 29.46 6.13 -50.66
C LEU A 9 29.01 6.65 -49.28
N GLY A 10 27.73 6.96 -49.07
CA GLY A 10 26.72 5.92 -48.95
C GLY A 10 26.82 5.26 -47.56
N ASN A 11 26.83 6.05 -46.48
CA ASN A 11 26.71 5.49 -45.14
C ASN A 11 25.26 5.04 -44.93
N SER A 12 25.02 3.77 -45.23
CA SER A 12 23.76 3.08 -44.99
C SER A 12 23.35 3.25 -43.53
N GLY A 13 22.21 3.91 -43.32
CA GLY A 13 21.50 3.88 -42.05
C GLY A 13 21.21 2.43 -41.71
N ALA A 14 21.87 1.92 -40.67
CA ALA A 14 21.47 0.68 -40.03
C ALA A 14 20.04 0.87 -39.47
N PRO A 15 19.12 -0.08 -39.66
CA PRO A 15 17.88 -0.10 -38.91
C PRO A 15 18.17 -0.64 -37.51
N ASP A 16 18.79 0.17 -36.63
CA ASP A 16 18.80 -0.15 -35.19
C ASP A 16 17.47 0.29 -34.56
N GLY A 17 16.39 -0.31 -35.06
CA GLY A 17 15.02 -0.12 -34.57
C GLY A 17 14.54 -1.27 -33.68
N GLY A 18 15.46 -2.12 -33.21
CA GLY A 18 15.18 -3.23 -32.28
C GLY A 18 15.77 -2.94 -30.90
N GLY A 19 15.65 -1.71 -30.42
CA GLY A 19 16.27 -1.26 -29.18
C GLY A 19 15.96 -2.20 -28.02
N ARG A 20 17.01 -2.64 -27.32
CA ARG A 20 16.91 -3.44 -26.08
C ARG A 20 15.81 -2.83 -25.21
N PRO A 21 14.85 -3.63 -24.71
CA PRO A 21 13.76 -3.09 -23.91
C PRO A 21 14.34 -2.30 -22.75
N SER A 22 13.73 -1.16 -22.44
CA SER A 22 14.11 -0.35 -21.30
C SER A 22 14.28 -1.22 -20.05
N ARG A 23 15.18 -0.85 -19.15
CA ARG A 23 15.39 -1.54 -17.86
C ARG A 23 14.05 -1.77 -17.13
N TYR A 24 13.14 -0.81 -17.24
CA TYR A 24 11.80 -0.93 -16.68
C TYR A 24 10.98 -2.03 -17.36
N GLU A 25 10.96 -2.06 -18.70
CA GLU A 25 10.21 -3.05 -19.49
C GLU A 25 10.67 -4.48 -19.26
N SER A 26 11.99 -4.70 -19.22
CA SER A 26 12.55 -6.02 -18.90
C SER A 26 12.17 -6.47 -17.48
N GLN A 27 12.19 -5.55 -16.50
CA GLN A 27 11.78 -5.87 -15.13
C GLN A 27 10.29 -6.19 -15.05
N LYS A 28 9.43 -5.37 -15.67
CA LYS A 28 7.98 -5.59 -15.73
C LYS A 28 7.65 -6.95 -16.33
N ARG A 29 8.30 -7.33 -17.43
CA ARG A 29 8.12 -8.64 -18.07
C ARG A 29 8.52 -9.80 -17.14
N ARG A 30 9.63 -9.68 -16.41
CA ARG A 30 10.04 -10.72 -15.44
C ARG A 30 9.03 -10.87 -14.31
N ASP A 31 8.59 -9.76 -13.75
CA ASP A 31 7.62 -9.75 -12.65
C ASP A 31 6.28 -10.35 -13.10
N TRP A 32 5.83 -10.00 -14.30
CA TRP A 32 4.63 -10.55 -14.91
C TRP A 32 4.70 -12.06 -15.13
N ASN A 33 5.81 -12.53 -15.70
CA ASN A 33 6.04 -13.96 -15.89
C ASN A 33 6.08 -14.72 -14.56
N SER A 34 6.71 -14.15 -13.54
CA SER A 34 6.72 -14.70 -12.18
C SER A 34 5.31 -14.81 -11.61
N PHE A 35 4.48 -13.77 -11.76
CA PHE A 35 3.09 -13.80 -11.32
C PHE A 35 2.24 -14.83 -12.09
N ARG A 36 2.41 -14.93 -13.42
CA ARG A 36 1.74 -15.96 -14.22
C ARG A 36 2.17 -17.37 -13.83
N GLN A 37 3.43 -17.56 -13.45
CA GLN A 37 3.89 -18.85 -12.92
C GLN A 37 3.27 -19.14 -11.55
N TYR A 38 3.16 -18.15 -10.68
CA TYR A 38 2.48 -18.26 -9.39
C TYR A 38 1.02 -18.74 -9.56
N LEU A 39 0.25 -18.14 -10.47
CA LEU A 39 -1.13 -18.54 -10.72
C LEU A 39 -1.26 -19.99 -11.24
N ARG A 40 -0.35 -20.42 -12.11
CA ARG A 40 -0.31 -21.81 -12.62
C ARG A 40 0.06 -22.83 -11.55
N ASN A 41 0.86 -22.43 -10.57
CA ASN A 41 1.28 -23.29 -9.46
C ASN A 41 0.24 -23.35 -8.33
N HIS A 42 -0.75 -22.46 -8.33
CA HIS A 42 -1.84 -22.47 -7.37
C HIS A 42 -2.66 -23.77 -7.50
N ARG A 43 -3.22 -24.27 -6.39
CA ARG A 43 -4.09 -25.44 -6.39
C ARG A 43 -5.46 -25.09 -5.81
N PRO A 44 -6.54 -25.10 -6.63
CA PRO A 44 -6.58 -25.42 -8.06
C PRO A 44 -5.89 -24.36 -8.93
N PRO A 45 -5.45 -24.70 -10.16
CA PRO A 45 -4.84 -23.73 -11.07
C PRO A 45 -5.75 -22.53 -11.29
N LEU A 46 -5.18 -21.33 -11.15
CA LEU A 46 -5.93 -20.09 -11.31
C LEU A 46 -5.64 -19.47 -12.67
N GLU A 47 -6.71 -19.06 -13.34
CA GLU A 47 -6.63 -18.23 -14.53
C GLU A 47 -6.68 -16.75 -14.14
N LEU A 48 -6.09 -15.90 -14.99
CA LEU A 48 -6.04 -14.46 -14.74
C LEU A 48 -7.45 -13.84 -14.60
N ALA A 49 -8.43 -14.33 -15.35
CA ALA A 49 -9.83 -13.88 -15.30
C ALA A 49 -10.51 -14.14 -13.94
N ARG A 50 -10.04 -15.15 -13.21
CA ARG A 50 -10.54 -15.51 -11.86
C ARG A 50 -9.63 -14.99 -10.75
N CYS A 51 -8.54 -14.30 -11.13
CA CYS A 51 -7.64 -13.69 -10.18
C CYS A 51 -8.34 -12.52 -9.48
N SER A 52 -8.04 -12.35 -8.20
CA SER A 52 -8.67 -11.33 -7.35
C SER A 52 -7.60 -10.72 -6.47
N GLY A 53 -7.95 -9.62 -5.80
CA GLY A 53 -7.02 -8.98 -4.85
C GLY A 53 -6.50 -9.93 -3.78
N ALA A 54 -7.25 -10.97 -3.40
CA ALA A 54 -6.81 -11.96 -2.41
C ALA A 54 -5.59 -12.76 -2.90
N HIS A 55 -5.63 -13.26 -4.13
CA HIS A 55 -4.51 -14.01 -4.73
C HIS A 55 -3.27 -13.11 -4.90
N VAL A 56 -3.48 -11.82 -5.19
CA VAL A 56 -2.38 -10.83 -5.22
C VAL A 56 -1.76 -10.66 -3.84
N LEU A 57 -2.57 -10.55 -2.78
CA LEU A 57 -2.04 -10.42 -1.41
C LEU A 57 -1.23 -11.64 -0.97
N GLU A 58 -1.69 -12.84 -1.31
CA GLU A 58 -0.97 -14.07 -1.05
C GLU A 58 0.38 -14.10 -1.79
N PHE A 59 0.41 -13.74 -3.07
CA PHE A 59 1.65 -13.60 -3.83
C PHE A 59 2.62 -12.60 -3.18
N LEU A 60 2.13 -11.43 -2.73
CA LEU A 60 2.97 -10.43 -2.07
C LEU A 60 3.54 -10.94 -0.73
N ARG A 61 2.76 -11.72 0.03
CA ARG A 61 3.23 -12.35 1.28
C ARG A 61 4.25 -13.44 1.04
N TYR A 62 4.10 -14.21 -0.03
CA TYR A 62 5.11 -15.18 -0.47
C TYR A 62 6.43 -14.47 -0.80
N LEU A 63 6.39 -13.39 -1.58
CA LEU A 63 7.59 -12.63 -1.91
C LEU A 63 8.26 -11.98 -0.69
N ASP A 64 7.48 -11.62 0.33
CA ASP A 64 7.98 -11.02 1.57
C ASP A 64 9.02 -11.91 2.27
N GLN A 65 8.95 -13.23 2.10
CA GLN A 65 9.87 -14.20 2.73
C GLN A 65 11.31 -14.09 2.22
N PHE A 66 11.51 -13.62 0.99
CA PHE A 66 12.81 -13.52 0.33
C PHE A 66 13.38 -12.09 0.39
N GLY A 67 12.92 -11.32 1.37
CA GLY A 67 13.31 -9.95 1.59
C GLY A 67 14.74 -9.76 2.06
N LYS A 68 15.21 -8.51 1.95
CA LYS A 68 16.53 -8.07 2.44
C LYS A 68 16.44 -7.05 3.57
N THR A 69 15.24 -6.62 3.95
CA THR A 69 15.03 -5.58 4.96
C THR A 69 14.75 -6.21 6.31
N LYS A 70 15.51 -5.88 7.34
CA LYS A 70 15.20 -6.30 8.71
C LYS A 70 13.96 -5.55 9.20
N VAL A 71 12.92 -6.29 9.60
CA VAL A 71 11.68 -5.74 10.18
C VAL A 71 11.51 -6.33 11.57
N HIS A 72 11.62 -5.48 12.59
CA HIS A 72 11.57 -5.90 13.99
C HIS A 72 10.14 -6.28 14.40
N ALA A 73 9.98 -7.42 15.08
CA ALA A 73 8.71 -7.80 15.70
C ALA A 73 8.40 -6.86 16.89
N ALA A 74 7.12 -6.70 17.25
CA ALA A 74 6.70 -5.79 18.31
C ALA A 74 7.35 -6.08 19.68
N GLY A 75 7.66 -7.34 19.98
CA GLY A 75 8.38 -7.74 21.20
C GLY A 75 9.91 -7.67 21.10
N CYS A 76 10.47 -7.20 19.99
CA CYS A 76 11.91 -7.09 19.81
C CYS A 76 12.46 -5.86 20.58
N PRO A 77 13.57 -5.98 21.33
CA PRO A 77 14.20 -4.84 22.02
C PRO A 77 14.59 -3.68 21.09
N PHE A 78 14.80 -3.98 19.80
CA PHE A 78 15.18 -3.00 18.79
C PHE A 78 13.99 -2.45 17.98
N PHE A 79 12.75 -2.81 18.34
CA PHE A 79 11.59 -2.23 17.70
C PHE A 79 11.61 -0.70 17.84
N GLY A 80 11.40 0.01 16.74
CA GLY A 80 11.43 1.48 16.74
C GLY A 80 12.83 2.11 16.77
N HIS A 81 13.90 1.32 16.64
CA HIS A 81 15.28 1.84 16.62
C HIS A 81 15.85 1.86 15.19
N PRO A 82 16.16 3.04 14.61
CA PRO A 82 16.74 3.15 13.26
C PRO A 82 18.10 2.50 13.09
N HIS A 83 18.90 2.52 14.16
CA HIS A 83 20.27 2.01 14.16
C HIS A 83 20.46 1.08 15.37
N PRO A 84 20.01 -0.18 15.28
CA PRO A 84 20.11 -1.13 16.38
C PRO A 84 21.59 -1.43 16.71
N PRO A 85 22.00 -1.42 17.98
CA PRO A 85 23.39 -1.62 18.38
C PRO A 85 23.87 -3.08 18.28
N ALA A 86 22.95 -4.03 18.10
CA ALA A 86 23.25 -5.47 17.98
C ALA A 86 22.25 -6.16 17.03
N PRO A 87 22.61 -7.34 16.46
CA PRO A 87 21.71 -8.11 15.61
C PRO A 87 20.55 -8.72 16.42
N CYS A 88 19.45 -9.05 15.74
CA CYS A 88 18.31 -9.75 16.33
C CYS A 88 17.77 -10.87 15.43
N PRO A 89 17.03 -11.84 16.01
CA PRO A 89 16.46 -12.96 15.27
C PRO A 89 15.24 -12.60 14.42
N CYS A 90 14.86 -11.32 14.33
CA CYS A 90 13.72 -10.90 13.51
C CYS A 90 13.95 -11.25 12.03
N PRO A 91 12.89 -11.63 11.29
CA PRO A 91 13.01 -12.06 9.91
C PRO A 91 13.41 -10.90 8.98
N LEU A 92 13.97 -11.25 7.83
CA LEU A 92 14.11 -10.33 6.71
C LEU A 92 12.82 -10.35 5.88
N ARG A 93 12.40 -9.16 5.46
CA ARG A 93 11.17 -8.91 4.72
C ARG A 93 11.40 -8.00 3.53
N GLN A 94 10.52 -8.02 2.55
CA GLN A 94 10.63 -7.15 1.38
C GLN A 94 10.41 -5.71 1.85
N ALA A 95 11.20 -4.77 1.32
CA ALA A 95 10.95 -3.36 1.63
C ALA A 95 9.58 -2.97 1.06
N TRP A 96 8.80 -2.19 1.82
CA TRP A 96 7.47 -1.74 1.37
C TRP A 96 7.52 -1.09 -0.02
N GLY A 97 8.56 -0.28 -0.29
CA GLY A 97 8.74 0.39 -1.59
C GLY A 97 9.02 -0.58 -2.75
N SER A 98 9.66 -1.72 -2.47
CA SER A 98 9.88 -2.77 -3.48
C SER A 98 8.57 -3.46 -3.84
N LEU A 99 7.71 -3.73 -2.85
CA LEU A 99 6.38 -4.29 -3.07
C LEU A 99 5.47 -3.30 -3.83
N ASP A 100 5.48 -2.03 -3.46
CA ASP A 100 4.68 -1.00 -4.13
C ASP A 100 5.08 -0.84 -5.60
N ALA A 101 6.39 -0.74 -5.87
CA ALA A 101 6.90 -0.65 -7.23
C ALA A 101 6.60 -1.91 -8.07
N LEU A 102 6.65 -3.10 -7.46
CA LEU A 102 6.24 -4.35 -8.12
C LEU A 102 4.77 -4.31 -8.51
N VAL A 103 3.89 -3.93 -7.58
CA VAL A 103 2.44 -3.83 -7.86
C VAL A 103 2.16 -2.80 -8.95
N GLY A 104 2.88 -1.68 -8.97
CA GLY A 104 2.80 -0.70 -10.07
C GLY A 104 3.15 -1.30 -11.43
N ARG A 105 4.23 -2.08 -11.51
CA ARG A 105 4.62 -2.78 -12.76
C ARG A 105 3.61 -3.84 -13.17
N LEU A 106 3.06 -4.60 -12.22
CA LEU A 106 2.05 -5.62 -12.50
C LEU A 106 0.72 -5.03 -12.97
N ARG A 107 0.32 -3.84 -12.48
CA ARG A 107 -0.84 -3.13 -13.03
C ARG A 107 -0.65 -2.80 -14.50
N ALA A 108 0.49 -2.21 -14.85
CA ALA A 108 0.81 -1.85 -16.23
C ALA A 108 0.90 -3.09 -17.14
N ALA A 109 1.52 -4.18 -16.66
CA ALA A 109 1.58 -5.44 -17.40
C ALA A 109 0.18 -6.02 -17.67
N PHE A 110 -0.71 -5.97 -16.67
CA PHE A 110 -2.07 -6.46 -16.81
C PHE A 110 -2.84 -5.71 -17.92
N GLU A 111 -2.70 -4.39 -17.99
CA GLU A 111 -3.34 -3.56 -19.03
C GLU A 111 -2.77 -3.84 -20.43
N GLU A 112 -1.45 -4.02 -20.54
CA GLU A 112 -0.78 -4.36 -21.80
C GLU A 112 -1.13 -5.78 -22.32
N ASP A 113 -1.42 -6.71 -21.42
CA ASP A 113 -1.89 -8.05 -21.76
C ASP A 113 -3.43 -8.12 -22.00
N GLY A 114 -4.08 -6.97 -22.21
CA GLY A 114 -5.50 -6.87 -22.59
C GLY A 114 -6.49 -6.80 -21.42
N GLY A 115 -6.00 -6.63 -20.20
CA GLY A 115 -6.81 -6.49 -19.01
C GLY A 115 -7.44 -5.09 -18.88
N GLN A 116 -8.71 -5.03 -18.48
CA GLN A 116 -9.39 -3.75 -18.25
C GLN A 116 -8.97 -3.12 -16.92
N PRO A 117 -8.70 -1.80 -16.86
CA PRO A 117 -8.23 -1.14 -15.64
C PRO A 117 -9.22 -1.27 -14.47
N GLU A 118 -10.53 -1.33 -14.73
CA GLU A 118 -11.59 -1.48 -13.72
C GLU A 118 -11.58 -2.88 -13.08
N ALA A 119 -11.23 -3.91 -13.85
CA ALA A 119 -11.16 -5.30 -13.41
C ALA A 119 -9.78 -5.67 -12.85
N ASN A 120 -8.86 -4.72 -12.75
CA ASN A 120 -7.47 -4.98 -12.43
C ASN A 120 -7.31 -5.46 -10.96
N PRO A 121 -6.86 -6.71 -10.72
CA PRO A 121 -6.77 -7.27 -9.37
C PRO A 121 -5.69 -6.57 -8.52
N PHE A 122 -4.67 -5.98 -9.16
CA PHE A 122 -3.61 -5.22 -8.50
C PHE A 122 -4.08 -3.80 -8.09
N ALA A 123 -5.17 -3.33 -8.69
CA ALA A 123 -5.86 -2.10 -8.31
C ALA A 123 -6.97 -2.35 -7.26
N ALA A 124 -7.13 -3.58 -6.74
CA ALA A 124 -8.12 -3.86 -5.72
C ALA A 124 -7.89 -3.05 -4.42
N ARG A 125 -8.99 -2.64 -3.76
CA ARG A 125 -8.95 -1.88 -2.50
C ARG A 125 -8.13 -2.60 -1.42
N ALA A 126 -8.28 -3.91 -1.31
CA ALA A 126 -7.54 -4.74 -0.35
C ALA A 126 -6.02 -4.63 -0.53
N VAL A 127 -5.53 -4.62 -1.78
CA VAL A 127 -4.10 -4.48 -2.10
C VAL A 127 -3.58 -3.10 -1.66
N ARG A 128 -4.34 -2.03 -1.92
CA ARG A 128 -3.96 -0.67 -1.49
C ARG A 128 -3.88 -0.54 0.04
N LEU A 129 -4.85 -1.12 0.76
CA LEU A 129 -4.85 -1.09 2.22
C LEU A 129 -3.69 -1.88 2.81
N TYR A 130 -3.41 -3.07 2.25
CA TYR A 130 -2.26 -3.87 2.65
C TYR A 130 -0.94 -3.13 2.47
N LEU A 131 -0.70 -2.50 1.31
CA LEU A 131 0.54 -1.74 1.08
C LEU A 131 0.70 -0.57 2.05
N ARG A 132 -0.40 0.09 2.42
CA ARG A 132 -0.40 1.15 3.45
C ARG A 132 -0.02 0.58 4.82
N GLU A 133 -0.63 -0.52 5.23
CA GLU A 133 -0.34 -1.18 6.50
C GLU A 133 1.12 -1.69 6.56
N VAL A 134 1.64 -2.27 5.47
CA VAL A 134 3.04 -2.69 5.38
C VAL A 134 3.98 -1.50 5.51
N ARG A 135 3.67 -0.38 4.85
CA ARG A 135 4.46 0.85 4.98
C ARG A 135 4.50 1.34 6.43
N ASP A 136 3.35 1.44 7.07
CA ASP A 136 3.23 1.97 8.43
C ASP A 136 3.86 1.05 9.48
N SER A 137 3.64 -0.27 9.35
CA SER A 137 4.24 -1.27 10.24
C SER A 137 5.76 -1.33 10.08
N GLN A 138 6.30 -1.27 8.86
CA GLN A 138 7.75 -1.22 8.64
C GLN A 138 8.37 0.08 9.16
N ALA A 139 7.70 1.22 8.95
CA ALA A 139 8.17 2.51 9.45
C ALA A 139 8.27 2.50 10.99
N LYS A 140 7.21 2.03 11.66
CA LYS A 140 7.17 1.90 13.12
C LYS A 140 8.23 0.91 13.62
N ALA A 141 8.33 -0.28 13.02
CA ALA A 141 9.27 -1.31 13.43
C ALA A 141 10.73 -0.88 13.29
N ARG A 142 11.05 -0.09 12.26
CA ARG A 142 12.40 0.40 11.98
C ARG A 142 12.69 1.76 12.62
N GLY A 143 11.76 2.34 13.36
CA GLY A 143 11.96 3.67 13.96
C GLY A 143 12.04 4.82 12.96
N ILE A 144 11.68 4.59 11.71
CA ILE A 144 11.68 5.61 10.67
C ILE A 144 10.37 6.39 10.87
N ALA A 145 10.34 7.27 11.87
CA ALA A 145 9.33 8.29 11.90
C ALA A 145 9.48 9.10 10.61
N TYR A 146 8.40 9.20 9.83
CA TYR A 146 8.31 10.26 8.84
C TYR A 146 8.23 11.54 9.66
N GLU A 147 9.37 12.06 10.10
CA GLU A 147 9.54 13.43 10.54
C GLU A 147 9.02 14.24 9.36
N LYS A 148 7.70 14.52 9.39
CA LYS A 148 7.16 15.74 8.82
C LYS A 148 7.94 16.79 9.56
N LYS A 149 9.09 17.14 9.00
CA LYS A 149 9.96 18.19 9.46
C LYS A 149 9.03 19.38 9.56
N LYS A 150 8.52 19.61 10.77
CA LYS A 150 7.81 20.81 11.17
C LYS A 150 8.93 21.82 11.26
N ARG A 151 9.50 22.16 10.09
CA ARG A 151 10.39 23.28 9.93
C ARG A 151 9.52 24.43 10.35
N LYS A 152 9.68 24.83 11.61
CA LYS A 152 9.18 26.08 12.16
C LYS A 152 9.59 27.12 11.11
N ARG A 153 8.63 27.53 10.30
CA ARG A 153 8.77 28.80 9.59
C ARG A 153 8.93 29.82 10.73
N PRO A 154 10.01 30.62 10.76
CA PRO A 154 10.01 31.77 11.63
C PRO A 154 8.77 32.58 11.25
N PHE A 155 7.81 32.69 12.15
CA PHE A 155 6.80 33.73 12.01
C PHE A 155 7.57 35.06 12.07
N PRO A 156 7.39 35.97 11.10
CA PRO A 156 7.88 37.33 11.29
C PRO A 156 7.23 37.90 12.56
N PRO A 157 7.97 38.63 13.42
CA PRO A 157 7.38 39.21 14.61
C PRO A 157 6.25 40.15 14.18
N LEU A 158 5.06 39.96 14.75
CA LEU A 158 3.99 40.94 14.62
C LEU A 158 4.44 42.20 15.37
N GLN A 159 4.67 43.25 14.58
CA GLN A 159 4.94 44.60 15.06
C GLN A 159 3.72 45.10 15.86
N GLY A 160 4.00 45.77 16.97
CA GLY A 160 3.07 46.09 18.05
C GLY A 160 1.74 46.73 17.62
N TYR A 161 0.68 46.24 18.26
CA TYR A 161 -0.64 46.84 18.27
C TYR A 161 -0.61 48.11 19.15
N ASN A 162 -0.88 49.27 18.56
CA ASN A 162 -1.08 50.53 19.27
C ASN A 162 -2.60 50.79 19.41
N PRO A 163 -3.19 50.78 20.61
CA PRO A 163 -4.61 51.08 20.77
C PRO A 163 -4.86 52.60 20.75
N GLN A 164 -5.60 53.08 19.76
CA GLN A 164 -6.20 54.43 19.74
C GLN A 164 -7.50 54.43 20.56
N PRO A 165 -7.82 55.51 21.31
CA PRO A 165 -9.08 55.65 22.05
C PRO A 165 -10.25 56.12 21.15
N PRO A 166 -11.52 55.91 21.57
CA PRO A 166 -12.69 56.20 20.74
C PRO A 166 -13.11 57.67 20.84
N VAL A 167 -13.56 58.24 19.72
CA VAL A 167 -14.30 59.52 19.70
C VAL A 167 -15.75 59.30 19.31
N THR A 168 -16.61 60.02 20.02
CA THR A 168 -18.07 59.94 20.07
C THR A 168 -18.77 60.78 18.99
N MET A 169 -19.71 60.14 18.29
CA MET A 169 -21.08 60.55 17.91
C MET A 169 -21.35 61.88 17.17
N ALA A 170 -22.01 61.80 16.00
CA ALA A 170 -23.27 62.53 15.70
C ALA A 170 -23.95 62.00 14.41
N ALA A 171 -25.28 62.09 14.40
CA ALA A 171 -26.24 61.37 13.57
C ALA A 171 -26.65 62.07 12.25
N ALA A 172 -27.16 61.28 11.28
CA ALA A 172 -28.44 61.50 10.59
C ALA A 172 -28.77 60.31 9.64
N ALA A 173 -30.03 59.85 9.70
CA ALA A 173 -30.66 58.87 8.79
C ALA A 173 -31.42 59.63 7.65
N PRO A 174 -32.04 59.01 6.60
CA PRO A 174 -32.93 57.86 6.75
C PRO A 174 -32.97 56.78 5.62
N VAL A 175 -33.45 55.60 6.06
CA VAL A 175 -34.34 54.56 5.44
C VAL A 175 -34.33 54.29 3.92
N ILE A 176 -34.19 53.01 3.55
CA ILE A 176 -35.12 52.04 2.90
C ILE A 176 -34.31 50.71 2.88
N GLY A 177 -34.70 49.52 3.36
CA GLY A 177 -36.00 48.90 3.59
C GLY A 177 -36.15 47.70 2.66
N TYR A 178 -35.62 46.52 3.02
CA TYR A 178 -36.12 45.22 2.53
C TYR A 178 -35.90 44.12 3.57
N ASP A 179 -37.00 43.41 3.78
CA ASP A 179 -37.36 42.51 4.86
C ASP A 179 -36.89 41.08 4.59
N GLN A 180 -36.44 40.39 5.63
CA GLN A 180 -36.23 38.95 5.69
C GLN A 180 -37.12 38.43 6.82
N PRO A 181 -37.70 37.23 6.70
CA PRO A 181 -37.96 36.43 7.88
C PRO A 181 -37.17 35.12 7.85
N GLU A 182 -36.43 34.94 8.95
CA GLU A 182 -35.79 33.73 9.43
C GLU A 182 -36.83 32.70 9.90
N SER A 183 -36.44 31.43 9.95
CA SER A 183 -36.90 30.55 11.03
C SER A 183 -35.72 29.76 11.58
N ASP A 184 -35.34 30.14 12.80
CA ASP A 184 -34.53 29.41 13.76
C ASP A 184 -35.01 27.98 13.96
N LEU A 185 -34.10 27.07 14.30
CA LEU A 185 -34.21 26.27 15.52
C LEU A 185 -32.83 25.70 15.90
N ASN A 186 -32.33 26.20 17.02
CA ASN A 186 -31.14 25.74 17.72
C ASN A 186 -31.57 24.71 18.80
N LEU A 187 -30.73 23.68 19.00
CA LEU A 187 -30.33 23.13 20.31
C LEU A 187 -31.38 22.48 21.25
N VAL A 188 -31.26 21.16 21.53
CA VAL A 188 -30.93 20.63 22.89
C VAL A 188 -30.97 19.08 22.95
N SER A 189 -29.85 18.54 23.47
CA SER A 189 -29.63 17.40 24.37
C SER A 189 -30.68 16.29 24.61
N GLY A 190 -30.17 15.05 24.68
CA GLY A 190 -30.78 13.88 25.35
C GLY A 190 -30.58 12.60 24.52
N GLY A 191 -29.74 11.60 24.86
CA GLY A 191 -29.29 11.15 26.16
C GLY A 191 -30.18 10.03 26.69
N TYR A 192 -30.12 8.81 26.12
CA TYR A 192 -30.58 7.59 26.79
C TYR A 192 -29.74 6.37 26.40
N GLN A 193 -29.06 5.86 27.43
CA GLN A 193 -28.41 4.57 27.53
C GLN A 193 -29.40 3.66 28.28
N HIS A 194 -29.73 2.49 27.73
CA HIS A 194 -30.44 1.46 28.48
C HIS A 194 -29.76 0.10 28.27
N HIS A 195 -29.19 -0.39 29.36
CA HIS A 195 -28.73 -1.76 29.55
C HIS A 195 -29.92 -2.73 29.64
N LEU A 196 -29.73 -3.97 29.17
CA LEU A 196 -29.80 -5.22 29.95
C LEU A 196 -29.96 -6.42 28.98
N HIS A 197 -28.88 -7.20 28.84
CA HIS A 197 -28.91 -8.51 28.18
C HIS A 197 -29.40 -9.54 29.21
N GLY A 198 -30.64 -9.97 29.05
CA GLY A 198 -31.28 -11.01 29.85
C GLY A 198 -30.94 -12.41 29.31
N HIS A 199 -30.48 -13.25 30.24
CA HIS A 199 -30.24 -14.68 30.17
C HIS A 199 -31.38 -15.47 29.50
N LEU A 200 -31.06 -16.32 28.53
CA LEU A 200 -31.94 -17.42 28.09
C LEU A 200 -31.28 -18.76 28.46
N MET A 201 -31.98 -19.56 29.25
CA MET A 201 -31.63 -20.94 29.61
C MET A 201 -31.96 -21.89 28.45
N LEU A 202 -31.09 -22.84 28.14
CA LEU A 202 -31.45 -24.09 27.46
C LEU A 202 -31.25 -25.28 28.42
N PRO A 203 -32.09 -26.32 28.35
CA PRO A 203 -31.99 -27.48 29.21
C PRO A 203 -30.96 -28.51 28.72
N THR A 204 -30.47 -29.27 29.71
CA THR A 204 -29.57 -30.42 29.63
C THR A 204 -30.25 -31.64 29.00
N VAL A 205 -29.54 -32.37 28.13
CA VAL A 205 -29.69 -33.82 27.98
C VAL A 205 -28.30 -34.44 27.84
N GLY A 206 -28.02 -35.47 28.64
CA GLY A 206 -26.78 -36.24 28.61
C GLY A 206 -26.94 -37.56 27.86
N ALA A 207 -25.82 -38.04 27.32
CA ALA A 207 -25.46 -39.44 27.02
C ALA A 207 -24.07 -39.38 26.32
N SER A 208 -22.98 -39.81 26.96
CA SER A 208 -22.50 -41.20 27.14
C SER A 208 -21.91 -41.82 25.87
N GLY A 209 -20.63 -42.19 25.98
CA GLY A 209 -19.94 -43.24 25.20
C GLY A 209 -19.12 -42.73 24.02
N ASP A 210 -17.81 -42.61 24.14
CA ASP A 210 -16.79 -43.64 23.80
C ASP A 210 -16.69 -43.92 22.29
N ASP A 211 -15.64 -43.40 21.63
CA ASP A 211 -14.84 -44.19 20.69
C ASP A 211 -13.49 -43.49 20.40
N ALA A 212 -12.53 -44.34 20.08
CA ALA A 212 -11.10 -44.16 20.16
C ALA A 212 -10.46 -43.17 19.17
N THR A 213 -9.41 -42.55 19.69
CA THR A 213 -8.21 -42.08 18.99
C THR A 213 -7.77 -43.00 17.85
N VAL A 214 -7.78 -42.50 16.61
CA VAL A 214 -6.80 -42.84 15.57
C VAL A 214 -6.26 -41.56 14.93
N MET A 215 -4.98 -41.29 15.18
CA MET A 215 -4.24 -40.24 14.51
C MET A 215 -3.98 -40.65 13.05
N ALA A 216 -4.57 -39.91 12.11
CA ALA A 216 -4.09 -39.91 10.73
C ALA A 216 -3.05 -38.78 10.57
N VAL A 217 -1.79 -39.18 10.52
CA VAL A 217 -0.67 -38.31 10.15
C VAL A 217 -0.78 -38.00 8.65
N ALA A 218 -1.28 -36.82 8.31
CA ALA A 218 -1.20 -36.32 6.94
C ALA A 218 0.21 -35.77 6.69
N GLU A 219 0.99 -36.51 5.90
CA GLU A 219 2.29 -36.09 5.39
C GLU A 219 2.17 -34.79 4.60
N VAL A 220 2.72 -33.72 5.18
CA VAL A 220 3.02 -32.46 4.47
C VAL A 220 4.11 -32.76 3.45
N HIS A 221 3.69 -33.05 2.22
CA HIS A 221 4.57 -33.04 1.07
C HIS A 221 5.09 -31.62 0.86
N SER A 222 6.31 -31.41 1.34
CA SER A 222 7.11 -30.22 1.14
C SER A 222 7.43 -30.08 -0.35
N GLY A 223 6.54 -29.39 -1.08
CA GLY A 223 6.82 -28.88 -2.42
C GLY A 223 7.85 -27.77 -2.34
N GLY A 224 9.13 -28.15 -2.29
CA GLY A 224 10.26 -27.23 -2.31
C GLY A 224 10.22 -26.35 -3.57
N MET A 225 9.77 -25.10 -3.41
CA MET A 225 9.96 -24.06 -4.41
C MET A 225 11.42 -23.62 -4.36
N ILE A 226 12.12 -23.84 -5.47
CA ILE A 226 13.52 -23.45 -5.65
C ILE A 226 13.62 -21.91 -5.57
N PRO A 227 14.54 -21.33 -4.79
CA PRO A 227 14.69 -19.89 -4.70
C PRO A 227 15.11 -19.32 -6.06
N LEU A 228 14.36 -18.34 -6.57
CA LEU A 228 14.71 -17.55 -7.75
C LEU A 228 15.88 -16.62 -7.43
N SER A 229 17.07 -17.18 -7.31
CA SER A 229 18.32 -16.46 -7.05
C SER A 229 19.45 -16.95 -7.95
N VAL A 230 19.19 -17.19 -9.23
CA VAL A 230 20.25 -17.23 -10.28
C VAL A 230 19.63 -16.83 -11.61
N LEU A 231 19.58 -15.53 -11.92
CA LEU A 231 19.58 -15.02 -13.30
C LEU A 231 20.10 -13.57 -13.21
N ASN A 232 21.43 -13.48 -13.13
CA ASN A 232 22.20 -12.29 -13.45
C ASN A 232 22.26 -12.14 -14.97
#